data_AF-A0A7C4ZGJ9-F1
#
_entry.id   AF-A0A7C4ZGJ9-F1
#
_cell.length_a   1.000
_cell.length_b   1.000
_cell.length_c   1.000
_cell.angle_alpha   90.00
_cell.angle_beta   90.00
_cell.angle_gamma   90.00
#
_symmetry.space_group_name_H-M   'P 1'
#
loop_
_entity.id
_entity.type
_entity.pdbx_description
1 polymer ?
#
loop_
_entity_poly.entity_id
_entity_poly.type
_entity_poly.pdbx_seq_one_letter_code
_entity_poly.pdbx_strand_id
1 'polypeptide(L)'
;MREEDKRSLALVLAGALFGFIPSILNLPSNVGTFLVTLLLIVVVSLLLYGVGIPQRKYHEFVLRRRWKEPLKIGILNDMGWDINNKEIFAWSDISPNDWKNTIEIFAKERKASVKVDLIDVRMKFDSYTAILNPYGGVYPELDLKNLSTLEKIVNYVKEGGLFINVADIPSYWAYNPDLHRRIDIASAIYGVSATSAGLQIIATKPFELTPLMKKLGLRVLGFHKGIELTVTAKTPPTIKSERFVIVESNVTSCIPTFKQRYMDGNMYDFSALFFVKFGEGDFLFSLIWINTEYHDQHVREAIRNAICKLTMDKLISKIGK
;
A
#
# COMPACT_ATOMS: atom_id res chain seq x y z
N MET A 1 -7.14 -0.32 24.63
CA MET A 1 -5.73 -0.56 25.01
C MET A 1 -4.99 -1.08 23.80
N ARG A 2 -3.92 -0.40 23.35
CA ARG A 2 -3.13 -0.84 22.19
C ARG A 2 -2.45 -2.17 22.51
N GLU A 3 -2.09 -2.95 21.50
CA GLU A 3 -1.45 -4.26 21.73
C GLU A 3 -0.11 -4.12 22.48
N GLU A 4 0.61 -3.02 22.25
CA GLU A 4 1.84 -2.66 22.98
C GLU A 4 1.59 -2.42 24.48
N ASP A 5 0.48 -1.75 24.80
CA ASP A 5 0.07 -1.50 26.19
C ASP A 5 -0.28 -2.84 26.88
N LYS A 6 -0.95 -3.77 26.18
CA LYS A 6 -1.25 -5.12 26.70
C LYS A 6 0.02 -5.93 26.95
N ARG A 7 1.00 -5.86 26.04
CA ARG A 7 2.29 -6.56 26.19
C ARG A 7 3.07 -6.03 27.39
N SER A 8 3.10 -4.71 27.55
CA SER A 8 3.74 -4.06 28.70
C SER A 8 3.06 -4.47 30.01
N LEU A 9 1.72 -4.48 30.04
CA LEU A 9 0.95 -4.95 31.18
C LEU A 9 1.23 -6.43 31.51
N ALA A 10 1.34 -7.29 30.50
CA ALA A 10 1.67 -8.70 30.70
C ALA A 10 3.05 -8.90 31.34
N LEU A 11 4.06 -8.10 30.95
CA LEU A 11 5.38 -8.13 31.59
C LEU A 11 5.34 -7.67 33.05
N VAL A 12 4.58 -6.62 33.35
CA VAL A 12 4.39 -6.13 34.72
C VAL A 12 3.70 -7.20 35.58
N LEU A 13 2.63 -7.82 35.07
CA LEU A 13 1.93 -8.90 35.76
C LEU A 13 2.83 -10.13 35.97
N ALA A 14 3.66 -10.49 34.99
CA ALA A 14 4.63 -11.56 35.13
C ALA A 14 5.62 -11.30 36.28
N GLY A 15 6.15 -10.07 36.37
CA GLY A 15 7.04 -9.66 37.46
C GLY A 15 6.34 -9.68 38.83
N ALA A 16 5.11 -9.17 38.90
CA ALA A 16 4.32 -9.20 40.13
C ALA A 16 4.04 -10.64 40.59
N LEU A 17 3.61 -11.51 39.69
CA LEU A 17 3.33 -12.93 39.97
C LEU A 17 4.59 -13.69 40.41
N PHE A 18 5.73 -13.41 39.78
CA PHE A 18 7.01 -14.02 40.18
C PHE A 18 7.39 -13.68 41.63
N GLY A 19 7.06 -12.47 42.10
CA GLY A 19 7.27 -12.03 43.48
C GLY A 19 6.49 -12.83 44.54
N PHE A 20 5.42 -13.55 44.17
CA PHE A 20 4.64 -14.37 45.09
C PHE A 20 5.19 -15.80 45.29
N ILE A 21 6.16 -16.24 44.48
CA ILE A 21 6.73 -17.59 44.57
C ILE A 21 7.28 -17.92 45.98
N PRO A 22 8.06 -17.04 46.65
CA PRO A 22 8.57 -17.32 47.99
C PRO A 22 7.47 -17.57 49.02
N SER A 23 6.35 -16.86 48.92
CA SER A 23 5.21 -17.01 49.85
C SER A 23 4.51 -18.36 49.68
N ILE A 24 4.40 -18.87 48.45
CA ILE A 24 3.75 -20.16 48.16
C ILE A 24 4.63 -21.33 48.59
N LEU A 25 5.95 -21.19 48.56
CA LEU A 25 6.89 -22.22 49.02
C LEU A 25 6.76 -22.52 50.52
N ASN A 26 6.12 -21.65 51.31
CA ASN A 26 5.83 -21.90 52.73
C ASN A 26 4.59 -22.79 52.98
N LEU A 27 3.84 -23.17 51.94
CA LEU A 27 2.68 -24.05 52.06
C LEU A 27 3.09 -25.52 52.21
N PRO A 28 2.18 -26.42 52.68
CA PRO A 28 2.44 -27.85 52.72
C PRO A 28 2.97 -28.38 51.38
N SER A 29 4.02 -29.21 51.42
CA SER A 29 4.90 -29.52 50.29
C SER A 29 4.17 -29.90 49.00
N ASN A 30 3.14 -30.74 49.07
CA ASN A 30 2.40 -31.19 47.89
C ASN A 30 1.56 -30.07 47.25
N VAL A 31 0.93 -29.23 48.06
CA VAL A 31 0.08 -28.11 47.59
C VAL A 31 0.95 -26.96 47.08
N GLY A 32 2.01 -26.62 47.83
CA GLY A 32 2.97 -25.59 47.43
C GLY A 32 3.64 -25.90 46.09
N THR A 33 4.10 -27.14 45.90
CA THR A 33 4.77 -27.55 44.65
C THR A 33 3.83 -27.43 43.44
N PHE A 34 2.57 -27.87 43.56
CA PHE A 34 1.59 -27.75 42.49
C PHE A 34 1.30 -26.28 42.13
N LEU A 35 1.06 -25.44 43.14
CA LEU A 35 0.76 -24.01 42.93
C LEU A 35 1.94 -23.25 42.32
N VAL A 36 3.17 -23.51 42.77
CA VAL A 36 4.39 -22.93 42.18
C VAL A 36 4.52 -23.33 40.72
N THR A 37 4.27 -24.60 40.38
CA THR A 37 4.34 -25.08 39.00
C THR A 37 3.34 -24.36 38.11
N LEU A 38 2.08 -24.25 38.56
CA LEU A 38 1.03 -23.52 37.83
C LEU A 38 1.40 -22.05 37.64
N LEU A 39 1.89 -21.40 38.71
CA LEU A 39 2.30 -20.00 38.69
C LEU A 39 3.44 -19.76 37.70
N LEU A 40 4.45 -20.65 37.67
CA LEU A 40 5.55 -20.58 36.72
C LEU A 40 5.06 -20.71 35.26
N ILE A 41 4.10 -21.60 34.97
CA ILE A 41 3.50 -21.73 33.63
C ILE A 41 2.82 -20.41 33.22
N VAL A 42 2.08 -19.77 34.13
CA VAL A 42 1.42 -18.48 33.88
C VAL A 42 2.45 -17.37 33.66
N VAL A 43 3.48 -17.27 34.51
CA VAL A 43 4.56 -16.30 34.38
C VAL A 43 5.29 -16.47 33.05
N VAL A 44 5.69 -17.69 32.69
CA VAL A 44 6.34 -17.98 31.40
C VAL A 44 5.42 -17.60 30.24
N SER A 45 4.13 -17.94 30.30
CA SER A 45 3.18 -17.57 29.25
C SER A 45 3.03 -16.04 29.09
N LEU A 46 2.98 -15.30 30.21
CA LEU A 46 2.93 -13.84 30.19
C LEU A 46 4.24 -13.22 29.67
N LEU A 47 5.40 -13.78 30.03
CA LEU A 47 6.70 -13.36 29.50
C LEU A 47 6.77 -13.58 27.98
N LEU A 48 6.38 -14.77 27.51
CA LEU A 48 6.34 -15.08 26.07
C LEU A 48 5.41 -14.12 25.32
N TYR A 49 4.22 -13.83 25.87
CA TYR A 49 3.27 -12.86 25.30
C TYR A 49 3.81 -11.43 25.33
N GLY A 50 4.41 -11.00 26.45
CA GLY A 50 4.99 -9.66 26.61
C GLY A 50 6.13 -9.41 25.62
N VAL A 51 7.01 -10.38 25.44
CA VAL A 51 8.07 -10.35 24.41
C VAL A 51 7.50 -10.43 23.00
N GLY A 52 6.26 -10.90 22.83
CA GLY A 52 5.56 -10.92 21.54
C GLY A 52 5.83 -12.18 20.70
N ILE A 53 6.33 -13.25 21.31
CA ILE A 53 6.66 -14.50 20.60
C ILE A 53 5.42 -15.14 19.95
N PRO A 54 4.26 -15.29 20.63
CA PRO A 54 3.06 -15.83 20.01
C PRO A 54 2.60 -15.00 18.81
N GLN A 55 2.63 -13.66 18.93
CA GLN A 55 2.25 -12.74 17.86
C GLN A 55 3.19 -12.87 16.67
N ARG A 56 4.51 -12.93 16.92
CA ARG A 56 5.50 -13.16 15.85
C ARG A 56 5.27 -14.49 15.13
N LYS A 57 5.04 -15.58 15.87
CA LYS A 57 4.73 -16.89 15.28
C LYS A 57 3.42 -16.88 14.49
N TYR A 58 2.39 -16.23 15.01
CA TYR A 58 1.11 -16.07 14.33
C TYR A 58 1.28 -15.23 13.06
N HIS A 59 2.02 -14.13 13.13
CA HIS A 59 2.33 -13.27 12.00
C HIS A 59 3.10 -14.05 10.92
N GLU A 60 4.18 -14.74 11.29
CA GLU A 60 4.93 -15.62 10.37
C GLU A 60 4.03 -16.69 9.74
N PHE A 61 3.10 -17.25 10.52
CA PHE A 61 2.11 -18.21 10.00
C PHE A 61 1.15 -17.59 8.99
N VAL A 62 0.65 -16.37 9.25
CA VAL A 62 -0.19 -15.61 8.31
C VAL A 62 0.59 -15.31 7.03
N LEU A 63 1.84 -14.84 7.13
CA LEU A 63 2.70 -14.60 5.98
C LEU A 63 2.89 -15.89 5.17
N ARG A 64 3.26 -17.00 5.82
CA ARG A 64 3.41 -18.29 5.13
C ARG A 64 2.14 -18.72 4.42
N ARG A 65 0.97 -18.48 5.02
CA ARG A 65 -0.33 -18.79 4.39
C ARG A 65 -0.64 -17.88 3.21
N ARG A 66 -0.30 -16.59 3.28
CA ARG A 66 -0.49 -15.62 2.19
C ARG A 66 0.20 -16.12 0.92
N TRP A 67 1.42 -16.62 1.02
CA TRP A 67 2.24 -17.06 -0.11
C TRP A 67 1.98 -18.51 -0.57
N LYS A 68 0.95 -19.20 -0.06
CA LYS A 68 0.58 -20.53 -0.55
C LYS A 68 -0.19 -20.42 -1.86
N GLU A 69 0.06 -21.37 -2.76
CA GLU A 69 -0.72 -21.50 -3.99
C GLU A 69 -2.14 -22.03 -3.70
N PRO A 70 -3.18 -21.56 -4.42
CA PRO A 70 -3.12 -20.48 -5.41
C PRO A 70 -2.87 -19.11 -4.76
N LEU A 71 -1.98 -18.31 -5.36
CA LEU A 71 -1.75 -16.94 -4.94
C LEU A 71 -3.04 -16.13 -5.09
N LYS A 72 -3.48 -15.46 -4.03
CA LYS A 72 -4.71 -14.68 -4.04
C LYS A 72 -4.42 -13.22 -4.34
N ILE A 73 -5.00 -12.68 -5.41
CA ILE A 73 -4.92 -11.27 -5.76
C ILE A 73 -6.29 -10.65 -5.60
N GLY A 74 -6.38 -9.58 -4.82
CA GLY A 74 -7.60 -8.81 -4.63
C GLY A 74 -7.59 -7.57 -5.53
N ILE A 75 -8.68 -7.28 -6.22
CA ILE A 75 -8.89 -6.03 -6.95
C ILE A 75 -10.02 -5.27 -6.27
N LEU A 76 -9.77 -4.05 -5.83
CA LEU A 76 -10.79 -3.22 -5.19
C LEU A 76 -11.93 -2.94 -6.17
N ASN A 77 -13.17 -3.12 -5.72
CA ASN A 77 -14.38 -2.94 -6.54
C ASN A 77 -15.53 -2.24 -5.77
N ASP A 78 -15.18 -1.40 -4.80
CA ASP A 78 -16.11 -0.76 -3.85
C ASP A 78 -16.84 0.46 -4.38
N MET A 79 -16.28 1.12 -5.39
CA MET A 79 -16.79 2.41 -5.87
C MET A 79 -17.86 2.24 -6.95
N GLY A 80 -18.15 1.00 -7.35
CA GLY A 80 -18.77 0.71 -8.64
C GLY A 80 -17.77 0.91 -9.79
N TRP A 81 -18.27 0.81 -11.03
CA TRP A 81 -17.49 1.11 -12.23
C TRP A 81 -18.38 1.74 -13.30
N ASP A 82 -18.22 3.04 -13.51
CA ASP A 82 -18.84 3.77 -14.61
C ASP A 82 -17.93 4.91 -15.05
N ILE A 83 -17.36 4.79 -16.25
CA ILE A 83 -16.42 5.76 -16.83
C ILE A 83 -17.10 7.13 -17.05
N ASN A 84 -18.44 7.15 -17.18
CA ASN A 84 -19.21 8.37 -17.39
C ASN A 84 -19.64 9.03 -16.07
N ASN A 85 -19.51 8.35 -14.93
CA ASN A 85 -19.92 8.87 -13.65
C ASN A 85 -18.81 9.72 -13.01
N LYS A 86 -19.01 11.05 -12.99
CA LYS A 86 -18.06 12.00 -12.40
C LYS A 86 -17.84 11.82 -10.90
N GLU A 87 -18.76 11.19 -10.17
CA GLU A 87 -18.63 10.87 -8.75
C GLU A 87 -17.78 9.62 -8.51
N ILE A 88 -17.73 8.71 -9.50
CA ILE A 88 -16.88 7.50 -9.57
C ILE A 88 -15.74 7.77 -10.57
N PHE A 89 -15.09 8.93 -10.46
CA PHE A 89 -14.03 9.26 -11.40
C PHE A 89 -12.77 8.46 -11.09
N ALA A 90 -12.55 7.40 -11.88
CA ALA A 90 -11.30 6.66 -11.94
C ALA A 90 -10.33 7.35 -12.90
N TRP A 91 -9.04 7.37 -12.57
CA TRP A 91 -7.99 7.86 -13.48
C TRP A 91 -7.53 6.80 -14.49
N SER A 92 -8.22 5.66 -14.52
CA SER A 92 -8.11 4.61 -15.51
C SER A 92 -9.49 4.27 -16.09
N ASP A 93 -9.57 4.05 -17.39
CA ASP A 93 -10.78 3.54 -18.06
C ASP A 93 -10.80 2.00 -18.21
N ILE A 94 -9.89 1.31 -17.51
CA ILE A 94 -9.76 -0.14 -17.52
C ILE A 94 -10.53 -0.73 -16.35
N SER A 95 -11.57 -1.52 -16.62
CA SER A 95 -12.42 -2.06 -15.57
C SER A 95 -11.70 -3.05 -14.65
N PRO A 96 -12.18 -3.24 -13.41
CA PRO A 96 -11.67 -4.26 -12.51
C PRO A 96 -11.68 -5.67 -13.12
N ASN A 97 -12.66 -5.97 -13.97
CA ASN A 97 -12.72 -7.23 -14.71
C ASN A 97 -11.63 -7.33 -15.80
N ASP A 98 -11.33 -6.24 -16.49
CA ASP A 98 -10.24 -6.24 -17.48
C ASP A 98 -8.86 -6.39 -16.84
N TRP A 99 -8.66 -5.76 -15.68
CA TRP A 99 -7.47 -5.99 -14.84
C TRP A 99 -7.38 -7.46 -14.42
N LYS A 100 -8.48 -8.03 -13.93
CA LYS A 100 -8.55 -9.45 -13.56
C LYS A 100 -8.16 -10.36 -14.72
N ASN A 101 -8.80 -10.20 -15.87
CA ASN A 101 -8.55 -11.02 -17.06
C ASN A 101 -7.08 -10.94 -17.48
N THR A 102 -6.50 -9.73 -17.46
CA THR A 102 -5.10 -9.52 -17.85
C THR A 102 -4.14 -10.19 -16.86
N ILE A 103 -4.38 -10.07 -15.56
CA ILE A 103 -3.58 -10.74 -14.52
C ILE A 103 -3.62 -12.26 -14.69
N GLU A 104 -4.80 -12.83 -14.94
CA GLU A 104 -4.98 -14.28 -15.14
C GLU A 104 -4.23 -14.79 -16.39
N ILE A 105 -4.21 -13.99 -17.47
CA ILE A 105 -3.41 -14.28 -18.67
C ILE A 105 -1.91 -14.36 -18.32
N PHE A 106 -1.36 -13.32 -17.67
CA PHE A 106 0.06 -13.31 -17.28
C PHE A 106 0.40 -14.41 -16.26
N ALA A 107 -0.52 -14.75 -15.36
CA ALA A 107 -0.35 -15.86 -14.44
C ALA A 107 -0.22 -17.21 -15.18
N LYS A 108 -1.08 -17.44 -16.18
CA LYS A 108 -1.04 -18.64 -17.03
C LYS A 108 0.24 -18.72 -17.84
N GLU A 109 0.68 -17.64 -18.46
CA GLU A 109 1.95 -17.56 -19.21
C GLU A 109 3.16 -17.95 -18.35
N ARG A 110 3.09 -17.64 -17.06
CA ARG A 110 4.14 -17.92 -16.08
C ARG A 110 3.94 -19.21 -15.29
N LYS A 111 2.92 -20.01 -15.66
CA LYS A 111 2.57 -21.26 -14.97
C LYS A 111 2.37 -21.07 -13.45
N ALA A 112 1.89 -19.90 -13.05
CA ALA A 112 1.58 -19.57 -11.67
C ALA A 112 0.10 -19.87 -11.39
N SER A 113 -0.18 -20.57 -10.28
CA SER A 113 -1.55 -20.78 -9.82
C SER A 113 -2.03 -19.53 -9.08
N VAL A 114 -2.98 -18.79 -9.66
CA VAL A 114 -3.49 -17.53 -9.14
C VAL A 114 -5.01 -17.58 -9.07
N LYS A 115 -5.57 -16.99 -8.00
CA LYS A 115 -7.00 -16.70 -7.86
C LYS A 115 -7.18 -15.19 -7.76
N VAL A 116 -7.92 -14.60 -8.69
CA VAL A 116 -8.21 -13.15 -8.68
C VAL A 116 -9.65 -12.91 -8.22
N ASP A 117 -9.80 -12.21 -7.10
CA ASP A 117 -11.08 -11.85 -6.51
C ASP A 117 -11.32 -10.34 -6.64
N LEU A 118 -12.53 -9.95 -7.00
CA LEU A 118 -13.01 -8.58 -6.80
C LEU A 118 -13.42 -8.46 -5.34
N ILE A 119 -12.88 -7.48 -4.63
CA ILE A 119 -13.02 -7.36 -3.17
C ILE A 119 -13.50 -5.97 -2.75
N ASP A 120 -14.01 -5.92 -1.53
CA ASP A 120 -14.43 -4.69 -0.86
C ASP A 120 -13.39 -4.27 0.21
N VAL A 121 -13.22 -2.97 0.47
CA VAL A 121 -12.32 -2.42 1.50
C VAL A 121 -12.71 -2.79 2.94
N ARG A 122 -13.88 -3.38 3.18
CA ARG A 122 -14.28 -3.99 4.46
C ARG A 122 -13.65 -5.37 4.64
N MET A 123 -13.21 -6.01 3.56
CA MET A 123 -12.52 -7.30 3.63
C MET A 123 -11.10 -7.15 4.21
N LYS A 124 -10.64 -8.23 4.87
CA LYS A 124 -9.27 -8.34 5.37
C LYS A 124 -8.31 -8.61 4.22
N PHE A 125 -7.20 -7.88 4.16
CA PHE A 125 -6.19 -8.05 3.11
C PHE A 125 -5.20 -9.20 3.40
N ASP A 126 -5.17 -9.71 4.62
CA ASP A 126 -4.14 -10.63 5.11
C ASP A 126 -3.97 -11.90 4.27
N SER A 127 -5.06 -12.38 3.66
CA SER A 127 -5.06 -13.58 2.82
C SER A 127 -4.59 -13.35 1.38
N TYR A 128 -4.42 -12.10 0.96
CA TYR A 128 -4.08 -11.72 -0.41
C TYR A 128 -2.59 -11.40 -0.52
N THR A 129 -1.94 -11.94 -1.55
CA THR A 129 -0.52 -11.68 -1.86
C THR A 129 -0.34 -10.31 -2.50
N ALA A 130 -1.35 -9.87 -3.25
CA ALA A 130 -1.42 -8.54 -3.82
C ALA A 130 -2.84 -7.94 -3.72
N ILE A 131 -2.90 -6.62 -3.58
CA ILE A 131 -4.12 -5.82 -3.65
C ILE A 131 -3.93 -4.75 -4.72
N LEU A 132 -4.81 -4.69 -5.71
CA LEU A 132 -4.79 -3.70 -6.77
C LEU A 132 -5.91 -2.67 -6.57
N ASN A 133 -5.54 -1.39 -6.57
CA ASN A 133 -6.45 -0.27 -6.69
C ASN A 133 -6.59 0.12 -8.17
N PRO A 134 -7.72 -0.19 -8.83
CA PRO A 134 -7.92 0.11 -10.26
C PRO A 134 -8.31 1.56 -10.52
N TYR A 135 -8.64 2.33 -9.47
CA TYR A 135 -9.19 3.68 -9.58
C TYR A 135 -8.12 4.79 -9.63
N GLY A 136 -6.89 4.43 -9.28
CA GLY A 136 -5.73 5.29 -9.35
C GLY A 136 -5.61 6.32 -8.25
N GLY A 137 -5.71 7.60 -8.58
CA GLY A 137 -5.57 8.67 -7.59
C GLY A 137 -6.67 8.70 -6.53
N VAL A 138 -7.70 7.87 -6.70
CA VAL A 138 -8.82 7.68 -5.78
C VAL A 138 -8.74 6.28 -5.16
N TYR A 139 -9.15 6.15 -3.90
CA TYR A 139 -9.36 4.85 -3.25
C TYR A 139 -10.60 4.92 -2.33
N PRO A 140 -11.20 3.77 -1.98
CA PRO A 140 -12.35 3.76 -1.07
C PRO A 140 -11.88 3.94 0.38
N GLU A 141 -12.48 4.87 1.13
CA GLU A 141 -12.16 5.16 2.53
C GLU A 141 -13.42 5.10 3.40
N LEU A 142 -13.40 4.22 4.41
CA LEU A 142 -14.54 4.00 5.31
C LEU A 142 -14.57 5.03 6.45
N ASP A 143 -13.42 5.58 6.83
CA ASP A 143 -13.31 6.56 7.90
C ASP A 143 -12.44 7.73 7.45
N LEU A 144 -13.07 8.78 6.95
CA LEU A 144 -12.39 9.98 6.46
C LEU A 144 -11.64 10.74 7.55
N LYS A 145 -12.01 10.56 8.83
CA LYS A 145 -11.37 11.27 9.94
C LYS A 145 -10.03 10.62 10.30
N ASN A 146 -10.00 9.30 10.36
CA ASN A 146 -8.81 8.55 10.77
C ASN A 146 -8.05 7.90 9.61
N LEU A 147 -8.60 7.96 8.39
CA LEU A 147 -8.08 7.31 7.19
C LEU A 147 -7.83 5.81 7.40
N SER A 148 -8.82 5.12 7.97
CA SER A 148 -8.70 3.73 8.41
C SER A 148 -8.33 2.77 7.28
N THR A 149 -8.85 2.97 6.08
CA THR A 149 -8.53 2.13 4.92
C THR A 149 -7.10 2.38 4.47
N LEU A 150 -6.65 3.64 4.45
CA LEU A 150 -5.26 3.96 4.16
C LEU A 150 -4.30 3.31 5.16
N GLU A 151 -4.59 3.40 6.47
CA GLU A 151 -3.81 2.73 7.51
C GLU A 151 -3.78 1.21 7.29
N LYS A 152 -4.91 0.61 6.90
CA LYS A 152 -4.99 -0.80 6.54
C LYS A 152 -4.10 -1.15 5.35
N ILE A 153 -4.10 -0.35 4.28
CA ILE A 153 -3.22 -0.53 3.10
C ILE A 153 -1.75 -0.47 3.53
N VAL A 154 -1.38 0.52 4.33
CA VAL A 154 0.01 0.71 4.75
C VAL A 154 0.48 -0.43 5.65
N ASN A 155 -0.35 -0.86 6.60
CA ASN A 155 -0.04 -2.00 7.45
C ASN A 155 0.07 -3.30 6.63
N TYR A 156 -0.84 -3.52 5.68
CA TYR A 156 -0.78 -4.65 4.76
C TYR A 156 0.55 -4.74 4.01
N VAL A 157 1.05 -3.62 3.46
CA VAL A 157 2.34 -3.59 2.76
C VAL A 157 3.50 -3.72 3.74
N LYS A 158 3.46 -3.03 4.88
CA LYS A 158 4.48 -3.16 5.93
C LYS A 158 4.69 -4.62 6.33
N GLU A 159 3.61 -5.37 6.38
CA GLU A 159 3.55 -6.81 6.66
C GLU A 159 3.80 -7.68 5.42
N GLY A 160 4.48 -7.21 4.39
CA GLY A 160 4.92 -8.06 3.28
C GLY A 160 3.96 -8.16 2.09
N GLY A 161 2.81 -7.48 2.14
CA GLY A 161 1.88 -7.41 1.01
C GLY A 161 2.44 -6.64 -0.18
N LEU A 162 1.85 -6.84 -1.36
CA LEU A 162 2.08 -6.01 -2.55
C LEU A 162 0.84 -5.15 -2.82
N PHE A 163 0.95 -3.84 -2.71
CA PHE A 163 -0.16 -2.94 -3.09
C PHE A 163 0.13 -2.26 -4.43
N ILE A 164 -0.77 -2.39 -5.38
CA ILE A 164 -0.65 -1.83 -6.72
C ILE A 164 -1.62 -0.65 -6.84
N ASN A 165 -1.13 0.52 -7.25
CA ASN A 165 -1.95 1.67 -7.62
C ASN A 165 -1.78 1.99 -9.11
N VAL A 166 -2.87 2.01 -9.85
CA VAL A 166 -2.82 2.26 -11.30
C VAL A 166 -3.32 3.66 -11.64
N ALA A 167 -2.50 4.48 -12.27
CA ALA A 167 -2.80 5.86 -12.68
C ALA A 167 -2.87 6.89 -11.54
N ASP A 168 -2.21 8.04 -11.72
CA ASP A 168 -2.23 9.18 -10.80
C ASP A 168 -1.56 8.91 -9.42
N ILE A 169 -1.51 9.94 -8.57
CA ILE A 169 -0.99 9.99 -7.21
C ILE A 169 -1.97 9.28 -6.27
N PRO A 170 -1.63 8.12 -5.71
CA PRO A 170 -2.50 7.44 -4.74
C PRO A 170 -2.81 8.33 -3.55
N SER A 171 -4.01 8.16 -3.01
CA SER A 171 -4.55 8.94 -1.88
C SER A 171 -4.66 10.45 -2.12
N TYR A 172 -4.62 10.93 -3.37
CA TYR A 172 -4.97 12.32 -3.63
C TYR A 172 -6.45 12.57 -3.28
N TRP A 173 -7.29 11.59 -3.61
CA TRP A 173 -8.71 11.59 -3.27
C TRP A 173 -9.10 10.34 -2.48
N ALA A 174 -10.07 10.51 -1.58
CA ALA A 174 -10.79 9.41 -0.95
C ALA A 174 -12.23 9.38 -1.46
N TYR A 175 -12.73 8.21 -1.82
CA TYR A 175 -14.16 7.98 -2.06
C TYR A 175 -14.78 7.40 -0.80
N ASN A 176 -15.80 8.05 -0.24
CA ASN A 176 -16.54 7.51 0.89
C ASN A 176 -17.72 6.67 0.36
N PRO A 177 -17.73 5.34 0.57
CA PRO A 177 -18.80 4.48 0.05
C PRO A 177 -20.18 4.76 0.65
N ASP A 178 -20.26 5.28 1.86
CA ASP A 178 -21.54 5.57 2.53
C ASP A 178 -22.13 6.91 2.09
N LEU A 179 -21.27 7.87 1.72
CA LEU A 179 -21.67 9.19 1.20
C LEU A 179 -21.77 9.22 -0.34
N HIS A 180 -21.35 8.15 -1.02
CA HIS A 180 -21.27 8.05 -2.48
C HIS A 180 -20.56 9.23 -3.15
N ARG A 181 -19.51 9.77 -2.50
CA ARG A 181 -18.78 10.93 -3.03
C ARG A 181 -17.29 10.86 -2.79
N ARG A 182 -16.57 11.50 -3.71
CA ARG A 182 -15.14 11.74 -3.61
C ARG A 182 -14.85 13.02 -2.83
N ILE A 183 -13.79 12.97 -2.03
CA ILE A 183 -13.32 14.06 -1.17
C ILE A 183 -11.82 14.21 -1.38
N ASP A 184 -11.40 15.46 -1.52
CA ASP A 184 -9.99 15.82 -1.60
C ASP A 184 -9.37 15.72 -0.21
N ILE A 185 -8.38 14.86 -0.05
CA ILE A 185 -7.68 14.67 1.23
C ILE A 185 -6.23 15.17 1.18
N ALA A 186 -5.83 15.80 0.08
CA ALA A 186 -4.51 16.40 -0.06
C ALA A 186 -4.46 17.73 0.71
N SER A 187 -3.44 17.87 1.54
CA SER A 187 -3.24 19.08 2.35
C SER A 187 -2.83 20.26 1.46
N ALA A 188 -3.51 21.40 1.62
CA ALA A 188 -3.14 22.64 0.94
C ALA A 188 -2.05 23.39 1.72
N ILE A 189 -1.09 23.95 0.99
CA ILE A 189 -0.18 24.99 1.47
C ILE A 189 -0.68 26.32 0.91
N TYR A 190 -0.64 27.36 1.75
CA TYR A 190 -1.00 28.72 1.36
C TYR A 190 0.29 29.56 1.23
N GLY A 191 0.51 30.10 0.04
CA GLY A 191 1.50 31.14 -0.20
C GLY A 191 0.84 32.51 -0.22
N VAL A 192 1.56 33.54 0.23
CA VAL A 192 1.12 34.93 0.13
C VAL A 192 2.06 35.64 -0.83
N SER A 193 1.51 36.28 -1.85
CA SER A 193 2.26 37.10 -2.82
C SER A 193 1.71 38.52 -2.83
N ALA A 194 2.60 39.51 -2.75
CA ALA A 194 2.22 40.90 -2.91
C ALA A 194 2.04 41.20 -4.41
N THR A 195 0.88 41.75 -4.76
CA THR A 195 0.54 42.19 -6.12
C THR A 195 0.25 43.69 -6.11
N SER A 196 0.22 44.33 -7.28
CA SER A 196 -0.16 45.75 -7.40
C SER A 196 -1.58 46.05 -6.89
N ALA A 197 -2.45 45.03 -6.79
CA ALA A 197 -3.81 45.14 -6.27
C ALA A 197 -3.96 44.74 -4.79
N GLY A 198 -2.86 44.36 -4.11
CA GLY A 198 -2.87 43.94 -2.71
C GLY A 198 -2.26 42.54 -2.50
N LEU A 199 -2.59 41.91 -1.36
CA LEU A 199 -2.10 40.58 -1.02
C LEU A 199 -2.95 39.50 -1.71
N GLN A 200 -2.31 38.64 -2.51
CA GLN A 200 -2.92 37.46 -3.11
C GLN A 200 -2.52 36.22 -2.31
N ILE A 201 -3.52 35.45 -1.85
CA ILE A 201 -3.30 34.14 -1.24
C ILE A 201 -3.45 33.08 -2.33
N ILE A 202 -2.40 32.29 -2.54
CA ILE A 202 -2.38 31.19 -3.52
C ILE A 202 -2.37 29.88 -2.74
N ALA A 203 -3.39 29.05 -2.93
CA ALA A 203 -3.43 27.70 -2.39
C ALA A 203 -2.82 26.72 -3.41
N THR A 204 -1.85 25.91 -2.97
CA THR A 204 -1.27 24.82 -3.76
C THR A 204 -1.36 23.51 -2.98
N LYS A 205 -1.47 22.38 -3.69
CA LYS A 205 -1.53 21.04 -3.11
C LYS A 205 -0.37 20.20 -3.63
N PRO A 206 0.80 20.26 -2.99
CA PRO A 206 1.93 19.46 -3.42
C PRO A 206 1.61 17.97 -3.33
N PHE A 207 1.95 17.21 -4.36
CA PHE A 207 1.67 15.77 -4.41
C PHE A 207 2.37 14.97 -3.30
N GLU A 208 3.55 15.43 -2.84
CA GLU A 208 4.29 14.86 -1.70
C GLU A 208 3.55 14.99 -0.35
N LEU A 209 2.56 15.88 -0.27
CA LEU A 209 1.72 16.04 0.92
C LEU A 209 0.43 15.23 0.88
N THR A 210 0.18 14.42 -0.16
CA THR A 210 -0.91 13.45 -0.07
C THR A 210 -0.61 12.43 1.03
N PRO A 211 -1.62 11.94 1.76
CA PRO A 211 -1.39 11.11 2.95
C PRO A 211 -0.46 9.91 2.72
N LEU A 212 -0.62 9.17 1.61
CA LEU A 212 0.24 8.03 1.29
C LEU A 212 1.65 8.47 0.88
N MET A 213 1.79 9.47 0.00
CA MET A 213 3.11 9.95 -0.44
C MET A 213 3.94 10.43 0.74
N LYS A 214 3.32 11.23 1.62
CA LYS A 214 3.95 11.74 2.85
C LYS A 214 4.40 10.60 3.75
N LYS A 215 3.56 9.57 3.93
CA LYS A 215 3.87 8.42 4.80
C LYS A 215 5.00 7.54 4.24
N LEU A 216 5.12 7.49 2.91
CA LEU A 216 6.19 6.77 2.22
C LEU A 216 7.46 7.62 2.03
N GLY A 217 7.42 8.91 2.36
CA GLY A 217 8.53 9.84 2.19
C GLY A 217 8.86 10.10 0.71
N LEU A 218 7.86 10.09 -0.17
CA LEU A 218 8.07 10.22 -1.62
C LEU A 218 7.97 11.68 -2.05
N ARG A 219 8.91 12.10 -2.90
CA ARG A 219 8.93 13.41 -3.54
C ARG A 219 8.43 13.28 -4.97
N VAL A 220 7.40 14.05 -5.30
CA VAL A 220 6.70 13.93 -6.58
C VAL A 220 6.60 15.31 -7.24
N LEU A 221 6.89 15.35 -8.54
CA LEU A 221 6.80 16.56 -9.36
C LEU A 221 5.78 16.40 -10.49
N GLY A 222 5.04 17.47 -10.76
CA GLY A 222 4.12 17.59 -11.90
C GLY A 222 4.73 18.38 -13.06
N PHE A 223 4.45 17.97 -14.29
CA PHE A 223 4.93 18.58 -15.53
C PHE A 223 3.75 18.93 -16.44
N HIS A 224 3.59 20.22 -16.75
CA HIS A 224 2.43 20.73 -17.48
C HIS A 224 2.29 20.22 -18.92
N LYS A 225 3.39 19.86 -19.58
CA LYS A 225 3.37 19.37 -20.97
C LYS A 225 3.44 17.84 -21.07
N GLY A 226 3.49 17.14 -19.94
CA GLY A 226 3.91 15.75 -19.85
C GLY A 226 5.31 15.51 -20.42
N ILE A 227 5.86 14.35 -20.11
CA ILE A 227 7.13 13.87 -20.66
C ILE A 227 6.85 12.54 -21.34
N GLU A 228 7.32 12.44 -22.57
CA GLU A 228 7.25 11.24 -23.38
C GLU A 228 8.33 10.25 -22.94
N LEU A 229 7.91 9.02 -22.68
CA LEU A 229 8.73 7.91 -22.23
C LEU A 229 8.66 6.80 -23.27
N THR A 230 9.82 6.32 -23.70
CA THR A 230 9.92 5.17 -24.59
C THR A 230 10.08 3.91 -23.75
N VAL A 231 9.10 3.01 -23.80
CA VAL A 231 9.22 1.68 -23.16
C VAL A 231 10.05 0.78 -24.06
N THR A 232 10.91 -0.08 -23.52
CA THR A 232 11.70 -1.03 -24.32
C THR A 232 10.79 -2.09 -24.99
N ALA A 233 10.32 -1.80 -26.20
CA ALA A 233 9.63 -2.74 -27.09
C ALA A 233 10.12 -2.57 -28.53
N LYS A 234 9.86 -3.56 -29.40
CA LYS A 234 10.30 -3.59 -30.81
C LYS A 234 9.75 -2.39 -31.62
N THR A 235 8.56 -1.92 -31.24
CA THR A 235 7.93 -0.67 -31.68
C THR A 235 7.33 0.00 -30.44
N PRO A 236 8.12 0.82 -29.73
CA PRO A 236 7.75 1.23 -28.40
C PRO A 236 6.64 2.28 -28.43
N PRO A 237 5.51 2.06 -27.72
CA PRO A 237 4.51 3.09 -27.57
C PRO A 237 5.12 4.30 -26.84
N THR A 238 4.79 5.49 -27.29
CA THR A 238 5.18 6.73 -26.61
C THR A 238 4.21 6.96 -25.47
N ILE A 239 4.70 6.86 -24.23
CA ILE A 239 3.90 7.08 -23.04
C ILE A 239 4.10 8.50 -22.55
N LYS A 240 3.04 9.27 -22.47
CA LYS A 240 3.05 10.59 -21.82
C LYS A 240 2.68 10.47 -20.34
N SER A 241 3.55 10.93 -19.44
CA SER A 241 3.19 11.12 -18.03
C SER A 241 3.38 12.57 -17.62
N GLU A 242 2.47 13.09 -16.80
CA GLU A 242 2.58 14.44 -16.21
C GLU A 242 3.10 14.39 -14.79
N ARG A 243 3.33 13.20 -14.22
CA ARG A 243 3.73 13.05 -12.82
C ARG A 243 4.84 12.04 -12.68
N PHE A 244 5.83 12.39 -11.86
CA PHE A 244 7.01 11.57 -11.64
C PHE A 244 7.48 11.66 -10.20
N VAL A 245 7.96 10.53 -9.69
CA VAL A 245 8.66 10.46 -8.40
C VAL A 245 10.15 10.64 -8.61
N ILE A 246 10.83 11.20 -7.62
CA ILE A 246 12.29 11.15 -7.54
C ILE A 246 12.71 9.71 -7.20
N VAL A 247 13.69 9.17 -7.93
CA VAL A 247 14.25 7.84 -7.68
C VAL A 247 15.28 7.91 -6.55
N GLU A 248 14.84 7.66 -5.33
CA GLU A 248 15.66 7.58 -4.11
C GLU A 248 15.93 6.13 -3.69
N SER A 249 16.61 5.91 -2.56
CA SER A 249 17.05 4.58 -2.13
C SER A 249 15.93 3.55 -1.90
N ASN A 250 14.70 4.00 -1.63
CA ASN A 250 13.52 3.14 -1.46
C ASN A 250 12.68 3.00 -2.74
N VAL A 251 13.07 3.65 -3.85
CA VAL A 251 12.34 3.67 -5.12
C VAL A 251 13.12 2.92 -6.19
N THR A 252 12.50 1.93 -6.82
CA THR A 252 13.07 1.21 -7.96
C THR A 252 12.25 1.48 -9.21
N SER A 253 12.84 2.20 -10.18
CA SER A 253 12.18 2.47 -11.46
C SER A 253 11.96 1.18 -12.26
N CYS A 254 10.78 1.04 -12.88
CA CYS A 254 10.44 -0.06 -13.79
C CYS A 254 10.50 0.35 -15.27
N ILE A 255 10.74 1.64 -15.54
CA ILE A 255 10.89 2.24 -16.87
C ILE A 255 12.16 3.09 -16.91
N PRO A 256 12.66 3.48 -18.10
CA PRO A 256 13.79 4.41 -18.19
C PRO A 256 13.51 5.70 -17.42
N THR A 257 14.51 6.18 -16.68
CA THR A 257 14.46 7.46 -15.96
C THR A 257 14.89 8.59 -16.88
N PHE A 258 14.54 9.82 -16.50
CA PHE A 258 15.15 11.03 -17.06
C PHE A 258 15.63 11.94 -15.93
N LYS A 259 16.60 12.79 -16.24
CA LYS A 259 17.19 13.72 -15.28
C LYS A 259 16.56 15.11 -15.38
N GLN A 260 16.20 15.67 -14.23
CA GLN A 260 15.66 17.02 -14.15
C GLN A 260 16.09 17.71 -12.86
N ARG A 261 16.16 19.04 -12.87
CA ARG A 261 16.43 19.84 -11.68
C ARG A 261 15.18 19.93 -10.80
N TYR A 262 15.31 19.64 -9.51
CA TYR A 262 14.25 19.79 -8.52
C TYR A 262 14.29 21.17 -7.83
N MET A 263 13.33 21.45 -6.95
CA MET A 263 13.15 22.77 -6.30
C MET A 263 14.34 23.22 -5.45
N ASP A 264 15.16 22.27 -4.97
CA ASP A 264 16.38 22.54 -4.20
C ASP A 264 17.60 22.87 -5.09
N GLY A 265 17.43 22.87 -6.42
CA GLY A 265 18.48 23.14 -7.38
C GLY A 265 19.32 21.94 -7.81
N ASN A 266 19.12 20.77 -7.19
CA ASN A 266 19.87 19.54 -7.49
C ASN A 266 19.24 18.78 -8.66
N MET A 267 20.06 18.01 -9.37
CA MET A 267 19.62 17.12 -10.45
C MET A 267 19.23 15.75 -9.89
N TYR A 268 18.07 15.25 -10.27
CA TYR A 268 17.56 13.95 -9.85
C TYR A 268 17.08 13.13 -11.04
N ASP A 269 17.10 11.80 -10.88
CA ASP A 269 16.43 10.86 -11.77
C ASP A 269 14.94 10.74 -11.39
N PHE A 270 14.07 10.74 -12.40
CA PHE A 270 12.62 10.71 -12.24
C PHE A 270 12.00 9.48 -12.92
N SER A 271 10.95 8.92 -12.32
CA SER A 271 10.19 7.77 -12.86
C SER A 271 8.68 7.91 -12.67
N ALA A 272 7.91 7.38 -13.62
CA ALA A 272 6.44 7.34 -13.56
C ALA A 272 5.87 5.94 -13.29
N LEU A 273 6.68 4.88 -13.35
CA LEU A 273 6.29 3.51 -13.00
C LEU A 273 7.39 2.88 -12.18
N PHE A 274 7.12 2.58 -10.92
CA PHE A 274 8.16 2.21 -9.95
C PHE A 274 7.62 1.36 -8.81
N PHE A 275 8.54 0.62 -8.19
CA PHE A 275 8.32 0.01 -6.88
C PHE A 275 8.78 0.93 -5.75
N VAL A 276 8.11 0.85 -4.61
CA VAL A 276 8.55 1.47 -3.34
C VAL A 276 8.66 0.39 -2.27
N LYS A 277 9.85 0.21 -1.70
CA LYS A 277 10.04 -0.73 -0.59
C LYS A 277 9.53 -0.13 0.71
N PHE A 278 8.66 -0.86 1.42
CA PHE A 278 8.11 -0.41 2.70
C PHE A 278 7.87 -1.58 3.66
N GLY A 279 8.62 -1.63 4.76
CA GLY A 279 8.65 -2.80 5.64
C GLY A 279 9.13 -4.04 4.88
N GLU A 280 8.37 -5.14 5.00
CA GLU A 280 8.64 -6.42 4.32
C GLU A 280 8.01 -6.51 2.92
N GLY A 281 7.22 -5.50 2.54
CA GLY A 281 6.45 -5.47 1.31
C GLY A 281 6.86 -4.37 0.36
N ASP A 282 6.05 -4.22 -0.68
CA ASP A 282 6.31 -3.29 -1.77
C ASP A 282 5.00 -2.62 -2.21
N PHE A 283 5.11 -1.36 -2.61
CA PHE A 283 4.11 -0.72 -3.45
C PHE A 283 4.55 -0.79 -4.91
N LEU A 284 3.63 -0.97 -5.84
CA LEU A 284 3.83 -0.74 -7.27
C LEU A 284 2.94 0.43 -7.70
N PHE A 285 3.54 1.54 -8.08
CA PHE A 285 2.81 2.74 -8.48
C PHE A 285 3.03 3.06 -9.95
N SER A 286 1.92 3.29 -10.65
CA SER A 286 1.91 3.95 -11.96
C SER A 286 1.31 5.34 -11.80
N LEU A 287 2.11 6.38 -12.04
CA LEU A 287 1.66 7.78 -12.06
C LEU A 287 1.16 8.21 -13.46
N ILE A 288 1.24 7.31 -14.42
CA ILE A 288 0.80 7.48 -15.82
C ILE A 288 -0.73 7.36 -15.85
N TRP A 289 -1.43 8.37 -16.35
CA TRP A 289 -2.87 8.28 -16.58
C TRP A 289 -3.22 7.24 -17.63
N ILE A 290 -4.29 6.47 -17.44
CA ILE A 290 -4.62 5.35 -18.33
C ILE A 290 -6.04 5.54 -18.85
N ASN A 291 -6.25 6.54 -19.70
CA ASN A 291 -7.57 6.84 -20.27
C ASN A 291 -7.47 7.36 -21.72
N THR A 292 -8.62 7.46 -22.40
CA THR A 292 -8.74 7.91 -23.81
C THR A 292 -8.23 9.32 -24.07
N GLU A 293 -8.22 10.20 -23.07
CA GLU A 293 -7.79 11.60 -23.22
C GLU A 293 -6.27 11.70 -23.39
N TYR A 294 -5.52 10.86 -22.67
CA TYR A 294 -4.05 10.90 -22.69
C TYR A 294 -3.42 9.90 -23.66
N HIS A 295 -4.08 8.76 -23.89
CA HIS A 295 -3.49 7.63 -24.59
C HIS A 295 -4.49 6.93 -25.51
N ASP A 296 -4.02 6.55 -26.70
CA ASP A 296 -4.76 5.63 -27.55
C ASP A 296 -4.86 4.23 -26.92
N GLN A 297 -5.72 3.39 -27.49
CA GLN A 297 -5.97 2.05 -26.98
C GLN A 297 -4.68 1.20 -26.88
N HIS A 298 -3.79 1.26 -27.88
CA HIS A 298 -2.57 0.45 -27.91
C HIS A 298 -1.61 0.84 -26.79
N VAL A 299 -1.42 2.14 -26.54
CA VAL A 299 -0.57 2.65 -25.43
C VAL A 299 -1.15 2.22 -24.07
N ARG A 300 -2.46 2.32 -23.88
CA ARG A 300 -3.10 1.89 -22.61
C ARG A 300 -2.98 0.39 -22.38
N GLU A 301 -3.17 -0.41 -23.41
CA GLU A 301 -2.97 -1.86 -23.33
C GLU A 301 -1.52 -2.19 -22.97
N ALA A 302 -0.55 -1.48 -23.54
CA ALA A 302 0.86 -1.66 -23.18
C ALA A 302 1.14 -1.31 -21.71
N ILE A 303 0.59 -0.20 -21.19
CA ILE A 303 0.73 0.18 -19.77
C ILE A 303 0.10 -0.87 -18.86
N ARG A 304 -1.14 -1.28 -19.16
CA ARG A 304 -1.85 -2.35 -18.42
C ARG A 304 -1.02 -3.62 -18.36
N ASN A 305 -0.53 -4.06 -19.52
CA ASN A 305 0.26 -5.27 -19.65
C ASN A 305 1.58 -5.17 -18.88
N ALA A 306 2.25 -4.01 -18.90
CA ALA A 306 3.46 -3.77 -18.13
C ALA A 306 3.21 -3.89 -16.61
N ILE A 307 2.14 -3.27 -16.10
CA ILE A 307 1.78 -3.34 -14.67
C ILE A 307 1.44 -4.77 -14.25
N CYS A 308 0.63 -5.49 -15.04
CA CYS A 308 0.27 -6.88 -14.75
C CYS A 308 1.50 -7.80 -14.79
N LYS A 309 2.37 -7.62 -15.79
CA LYS A 309 3.63 -8.36 -15.91
C LYS A 309 4.54 -8.12 -14.70
N LEU A 310 4.79 -6.86 -14.33
CA LEU A 310 5.60 -6.50 -13.16
C LEU A 310 5.02 -7.05 -11.87
N THR A 311 3.69 -7.03 -11.73
CA THR A 311 2.99 -7.64 -10.58
C THR A 311 3.29 -9.13 -10.50
N MET A 312 3.14 -9.86 -11.61
CA MET A 312 3.39 -11.31 -11.64
C MET A 312 4.87 -11.64 -11.45
N ASP A 313 5.78 -10.90 -12.08
CA ASP A 313 7.23 -11.00 -11.87
C ASP A 313 7.59 -10.90 -10.38
N LYS A 314 7.05 -9.87 -9.70
CA LYS A 314 7.29 -9.65 -8.29
C LYS A 314 6.75 -10.78 -7.42
N LEU A 315 5.52 -11.23 -7.67
CA LEU A 315 4.90 -12.30 -6.90
C LEU A 315 5.64 -13.64 -7.05
N ILE A 316 6.06 -14.00 -8.27
CA ILE A 316 6.80 -15.23 -8.54
C ILE A 316 8.18 -15.19 -7.89
N SER A 317 8.88 -14.06 -7.97
CA SER A 317 10.20 -13.90 -7.35
C SER A 317 10.18 -14.14 -5.82
N LYS A 318 9.06 -13.84 -5.15
CA LYS A 318 8.90 -14.08 -3.70
C LYS A 318 8.65 -15.54 -3.33
N ILE A 319 8.15 -16.37 -4.26
CA ILE A 319 7.95 -17.81 -4.01
C ILE A 319 9.24 -18.62 -4.24
N GLY A 320 10.22 -18.05 -4.94
CA GLY A 320 11.49 -18.73 -5.25
C GLY A 320 11.36 -19.81 -6.32
N LYS A 321 10.47 -19.61 -7.30
CA LYS A 321 10.41 -20.39 -8.55
C LYS A 321 11.21 -19.71 -9.65
#